data_AF-A0A6G1ADJ0-F1
#
_entry.id   AF-A0A6G1ADJ0-F1
#
_cell.length_a   1.000
_cell.length_b   1.000
_cell.length_c   1.000
_cell.angle_alpha   90.00
_cell.angle_beta   90.00
_cell.angle_gamma   90.00
#
_symmetry.space_group_name_H-M   'P 1'
#
loop_
_entity.id
_entity.type
_entity.pdbx_description
1 polymer ?
#
loop_
_entity_poly.entity_id
_entity_poly.type
_entity_poly.pdbx_seq_one_letter_code
_entity_poly.pdbx_strand_id
1 'polypeptide(L)'
;QVDTVRIVHIHSVIILRRSDKRKDRVEISPEQLSAASTEAEISLLTHRLAELTGRPMRVVGWYHSHPHITVWPSHVDVRTQAMYQMMDQGFVGLIFSCFIEDKNTKTGRVLYTCFQSIQAQKSSESPHGPRDFWSSSPHISIEGQKEEERYERIEIPIHIVPHVTIGKVCLESAVELPKILCQEEQDAYRRIHSLTHLDSVTKIHNGSVFTKNLCSQMSAVSGPLLQWLEDRLEQNQQHLQELQQEKEELLRELSSLE
;
A
#
# COMPACT_ATOMS: atom_id res chain seq x y z
N GLN A 1 -6.14 34.01 4.05
CA GLN A 1 -5.67 33.35 5.28
C GLN A 1 -5.02 32.05 4.82
N VAL A 2 -3.69 31.98 4.84
CA VAL A 2 -2.96 30.83 4.28
C VAL A 2 -3.09 29.68 5.27
N ASP A 3 -3.84 28.65 4.90
CA ASP A 3 -3.97 27.45 5.71
C ASP A 3 -2.58 26.80 5.80
N THR A 4 -1.98 26.85 7.00
CA THR A 4 -0.59 26.43 7.24
C THR A 4 -0.42 24.91 7.27
N VAL A 5 -1.53 24.15 7.15
CA VAL A 5 -1.52 22.69 7.20
C VAL A 5 -1.82 22.12 5.81
N ARG A 6 -0.83 21.48 5.19
CA ARG A 6 -1.02 20.72 3.94
C ARG A 6 -1.57 19.33 4.28
N ILE A 7 -2.82 19.07 3.92
CA ILE A 7 -3.51 17.79 4.18
C ILE A 7 -3.58 16.98 2.89
N VAL A 8 -3.24 15.68 2.96
CA VAL A 8 -3.43 14.72 1.87
C VAL A 8 -4.70 13.92 2.14
N HIS A 9 -5.65 13.96 1.20
CA HIS A 9 -6.87 13.14 1.25
C HIS A 9 -6.74 11.94 0.31
N ILE A 10 -6.67 10.73 0.88
CA ILE A 10 -6.63 9.47 0.12
C ILE A 10 -8.06 8.96 -0.06
N HIS A 11 -8.54 8.89 -1.30
CA HIS A 11 -9.91 8.51 -1.63
C HIS A 11 -10.07 7.03 -2.03
N SER A 12 -9.06 6.45 -2.66
CA SER A 12 -9.04 5.05 -3.11
C SER A 12 -7.60 4.54 -3.17
N VAL A 13 -7.44 3.24 -3.37
CA VAL A 13 -6.14 2.57 -3.49
C VAL A 13 -6.13 1.66 -4.71
N ILE A 14 -4.93 1.42 -5.26
CA ILE A 14 -4.71 0.49 -6.36
C ILE A 14 -3.80 -0.61 -5.85
N ILE A 15 -4.21 -1.86 -6.05
CA ILE A 15 -3.43 -3.03 -5.67
C ILE A 15 -2.46 -3.34 -6.80
N LEU A 16 -1.17 -3.35 -6.49
CA LEU A 16 -0.13 -3.65 -7.48
C LEU A 16 0.42 -5.06 -7.30
N ARG A 17 0.75 -5.70 -8.42
CA ARG A 17 1.52 -6.94 -8.43
C ARG A 17 2.99 -6.65 -8.11
N ARG A 18 3.55 -7.41 -7.17
CA ARG A 18 4.98 -7.32 -6.82
C ARG A 18 5.78 -8.34 -7.64
N SER A 19 6.69 -7.85 -8.47
CA SER A 19 7.55 -8.70 -9.32
C SER A 19 8.76 -9.28 -8.56
N ASP A 20 9.39 -8.51 -7.67
CA ASP A 20 10.51 -8.97 -6.82
C ASP A 20 10.00 -9.47 -5.47
N LYS A 21 10.17 -10.77 -5.16
CA LYS A 21 9.64 -11.39 -3.94
C LYS A 21 10.65 -11.51 -2.79
N ARG A 22 11.83 -10.89 -2.89
CA ARG A 22 12.86 -10.97 -1.83
C ARG A 22 12.41 -10.32 -0.52
N LYS A 23 12.94 -10.78 0.61
CA LYS A 23 12.66 -10.19 1.93
C LYS A 23 13.20 -8.75 1.98
N ASP A 24 12.47 -7.85 2.65
CA ASP A 24 12.85 -6.44 2.90
C ASP A 24 13.09 -5.57 1.65
N ARG A 25 12.70 -6.05 0.46
CA ARG A 25 12.91 -5.35 -0.82
C ARG A 25 11.59 -4.89 -1.42
N VAL A 26 10.94 -3.92 -0.79
CA VAL A 26 9.72 -3.28 -1.32
C VAL A 26 10.12 -2.17 -2.27
N GLU A 27 10.69 -2.56 -3.41
CA GLU A 27 10.95 -1.62 -4.50
C GLU A 27 9.72 -1.67 -5.42
N ILE A 28 8.90 -0.62 -5.41
CA ILE A 28 8.13 -0.31 -6.62
C ILE A 28 9.20 0.16 -7.60
N SER A 29 9.42 -0.60 -8.68
CA SER A 29 10.49 -0.26 -9.61
C SER A 29 10.28 1.17 -10.15
N PRO A 30 11.34 1.94 -10.48
CA PRO A 30 11.16 3.25 -11.10
C PRO A 30 10.24 3.19 -12.33
N GLU A 31 10.24 2.06 -13.05
CA GLU A 31 9.31 1.76 -14.12
C GLU A 31 7.89 1.56 -13.61
N GLN A 32 7.65 0.95 -12.45
CA GLN A 32 6.33 0.85 -11.81
C GLN A 32 5.84 2.16 -11.17
N LEU A 33 6.70 3.12 -10.80
CA LEU A 33 6.27 4.46 -10.34
C LEU A 33 6.12 5.45 -11.49
N SER A 34 7.06 5.42 -12.43
CA SER A 34 6.90 6.10 -13.70
C SER A 34 5.63 5.55 -14.31
N ALA A 35 5.44 4.23 -14.41
CA ALA A 35 4.17 3.62 -14.80
C ALA A 35 3.03 3.99 -13.84
N ALA A 36 3.17 4.06 -12.52
CA ALA A 36 2.04 4.55 -11.71
C ALA A 36 1.58 5.98 -12.11
N SER A 37 2.48 6.80 -12.67
CA SER A 37 2.15 8.09 -13.28
C SER A 37 1.95 8.08 -14.82
N THR A 38 2.35 7.02 -15.55
CA THR A 38 2.36 6.92 -17.04
C THR A 38 1.77 5.63 -17.62
N GLU A 39 1.42 4.64 -16.81
CA GLU A 39 0.56 3.53 -17.19
C GLU A 39 -0.75 4.18 -17.57
N ALA A 40 -1.11 3.97 -18.82
CA ALA A 40 -2.40 4.37 -19.34
C ALA A 40 -3.51 3.91 -18.38
N GLU A 41 -3.38 2.78 -17.68
CA GLU A 41 -4.35 2.29 -16.71
C GLU A 41 -4.48 3.19 -15.47
N ILE A 42 -3.40 3.56 -14.79
CA ILE A 42 -3.49 4.41 -13.58
C ILE A 42 -3.86 5.85 -13.97
N SER A 43 -3.34 6.38 -15.08
CA SER A 43 -3.77 7.67 -15.61
C SER A 43 -5.23 7.67 -16.07
N LEU A 44 -5.70 6.61 -16.73
CA LEU A 44 -7.10 6.47 -17.17
C LEU A 44 -8.02 6.28 -15.96
N LEU A 45 -7.62 5.49 -14.96
CA LEU A 45 -8.36 5.33 -13.73
C LEU A 45 -8.44 6.66 -12.98
N THR A 46 -7.32 7.35 -12.74
CA THR A 46 -7.35 8.66 -12.07
C THR A 46 -8.16 9.70 -12.85
N HIS A 47 -8.07 9.74 -14.18
CA HIS A 47 -8.90 10.61 -15.02
C HIS A 47 -10.38 10.25 -14.91
N ARG A 48 -10.73 8.96 -15.06
CA ARG A 48 -12.10 8.46 -14.93
C ARG A 48 -12.66 8.74 -13.54
N LEU A 49 -11.84 8.61 -12.50
CA LEU A 49 -12.21 8.94 -11.13
C LEU A 49 -12.43 10.44 -10.96
N ALA A 50 -11.59 11.27 -11.58
CA ALA A 50 -11.77 12.71 -11.56
C ALA A 50 -13.07 13.13 -12.26
N GLU A 51 -13.40 12.53 -13.40
CA GLU A 51 -14.67 12.75 -14.11
C GLU A 51 -15.88 12.26 -13.30
N LEU A 52 -15.83 11.05 -12.75
CA LEU A 52 -16.93 10.47 -11.97
C LEU A 52 -17.21 11.21 -10.66
N THR A 53 -16.17 11.75 -10.03
CA THR A 53 -16.28 12.43 -8.72
C THR A 53 -16.32 13.95 -8.83
N GLY A 54 -15.99 14.52 -9.98
CA GLY A 54 -15.82 15.95 -10.18
C GLY A 54 -14.65 16.55 -9.38
N ARG A 55 -13.68 15.74 -8.95
CA ARG A 55 -12.55 16.15 -8.10
C ARG A 55 -11.21 15.89 -8.80
N PRO A 56 -10.21 16.76 -8.64
CA PRO A 56 -8.88 16.50 -9.19
C PRO A 56 -8.23 15.32 -8.45
N MET A 57 -8.12 14.18 -9.11
CA MET A 57 -7.49 12.97 -8.57
C MET A 57 -6.05 12.86 -9.10
N ARG A 58 -5.13 12.43 -8.23
CA ARG A 58 -3.73 12.14 -8.57
C ARG A 58 -3.18 11.07 -7.64
N VAL A 59 -2.07 10.46 -8.00
CA VAL A 59 -1.31 9.60 -7.08
C VAL A 59 -0.66 10.49 -6.01
N VAL A 60 -0.87 10.16 -4.74
CA VAL A 60 -0.43 10.97 -3.58
C VAL A 60 0.45 10.20 -2.59
N GLY A 61 0.62 8.90 -2.78
CA GLY A 61 1.37 8.07 -1.86
C GLY A 61 1.39 6.61 -2.27
N TRP A 62 1.96 5.79 -1.39
CA TRP A 62 2.08 4.35 -1.55
C TRP A 62 1.86 3.64 -0.22
N TYR A 63 1.61 2.35 -0.26
CA TYR A 63 1.49 1.53 0.93
C TYR A 63 2.08 0.13 0.74
N HIS A 64 2.55 -0.45 1.84
CA HIS A 64 2.92 -1.86 1.90
C HIS A 64 2.63 -2.46 3.27
N SER A 65 2.82 -3.77 3.40
CA SER A 65 2.57 -4.49 4.65
C SER A 65 3.83 -5.13 5.22
N HIS A 66 3.85 -5.18 6.55
CA HIS A 66 4.89 -5.74 7.40
C HIS A 66 4.31 -6.94 8.17
N PRO A 67 4.22 -8.13 7.57
CA PRO A 67 3.68 -9.30 8.24
C PRO A 67 4.64 -9.75 9.36
N HIS A 68 4.11 -9.96 10.56
CA HIS A 68 4.86 -10.45 11.73
C HIS A 68 6.06 -9.58 12.18
N ILE A 69 6.20 -8.36 11.66
CA ILE A 69 7.26 -7.42 12.03
C ILE A 69 6.66 -6.07 12.41
N THR A 70 7.47 -5.20 13.01
CA THR A 70 7.00 -3.91 13.53
C THR A 70 6.49 -3.00 12.42
N VAL A 71 5.59 -2.07 12.76
CA VAL A 71 5.04 -1.06 11.84
C VAL A 71 6.06 0.00 11.41
N TRP A 72 7.21 0.09 12.08
CA TRP A 72 8.22 1.11 11.79
C TRP A 72 8.90 0.88 10.42
N PRO A 73 9.13 1.94 9.64
CA PRO A 73 9.81 1.83 8.35
C PRO A 73 11.27 1.39 8.54
N SER A 74 11.72 0.48 7.68
CA SER A 74 13.12 0.09 7.58
C SER A 74 13.95 1.19 6.90
N HIS A 75 15.28 1.06 6.93
CA HIS A 75 16.17 1.97 6.19
C HIS A 75 15.91 1.96 4.67
N VAL A 76 15.48 0.80 4.13
CA VAL A 76 15.10 0.69 2.72
C VAL A 76 13.83 1.48 2.45
N ASP A 77 12.81 1.36 3.32
CA ASP A 77 11.55 2.10 3.18
C ASP A 77 11.78 3.63 3.23
N VAL A 78 12.61 4.11 4.15
CA VAL A 78 12.95 5.54 4.28
C VAL A 78 13.69 6.04 3.04
N ARG A 79 14.63 5.26 2.49
CA ARG A 79 15.35 5.62 1.26
C ARG A 79 14.43 5.63 0.06
N THR A 80 13.57 4.63 -0.09
CA THR A 80 12.56 4.56 -1.16
C THR A 80 11.58 5.74 -1.09
N GLN A 81 11.08 6.05 0.10
CA GLN A 81 10.21 7.20 0.33
C GLN A 81 10.90 8.52 -0.03
N ALA A 82 12.19 8.69 0.30
CA ALA A 82 12.96 9.86 -0.11
C ALA A 82 13.04 9.99 -1.63
N MET A 83 13.27 8.87 -2.34
CA MET A 83 13.28 8.86 -3.81
C MET A 83 11.93 9.30 -4.40
N TYR A 84 10.80 8.90 -3.81
CA TYR A 84 9.48 9.36 -4.28
C TYR A 84 9.24 10.83 -4.00
N GLN A 85 9.74 11.33 -2.86
CA GLN A 85 9.67 12.76 -2.55
C GLN A 85 10.50 13.63 -3.50
N MET A 86 11.52 13.09 -4.16
CA MET A 86 12.20 13.80 -5.25
C MET A 86 11.27 14.11 -6.44
N MET A 87 10.24 13.28 -6.65
CA MET A 87 9.24 13.48 -7.70
C MET A 87 8.07 14.35 -7.21
N ASP A 88 7.56 14.09 -6.00
CA ASP A 88 6.51 14.88 -5.37
C ASP A 88 6.77 15.02 -3.86
N GLN A 89 7.07 16.24 -3.42
CA GLN A 89 7.35 16.54 -2.00
C GLN A 89 6.13 16.26 -1.08
N GLY A 90 4.91 16.21 -1.63
CA GLY A 90 3.70 15.84 -0.90
C GLY A 90 3.42 14.34 -0.84
N PHE A 91 4.30 13.49 -1.40
CA PHE A 91 4.11 12.05 -1.44
C PHE A 91 4.29 11.43 -0.05
N VAL A 92 3.40 10.52 0.35
CA VAL A 92 3.41 9.89 1.68
C VAL A 92 3.50 8.36 1.58
N GLY A 93 4.16 7.73 2.56
CA GLY A 93 4.23 6.28 2.69
C GLY A 93 3.38 5.78 3.85
N LEU A 94 2.64 4.69 3.63
CA LEU A 94 1.87 4.00 4.68
C LEU A 94 2.39 2.58 4.88
N ILE A 95 2.48 2.14 6.14
CA ILE A 95 2.87 0.77 6.48
C ILE A 95 1.79 0.15 7.35
N PHE A 96 1.39 -1.07 6.98
CA PHE A 96 0.44 -1.89 7.74
C PHE A 96 1.15 -3.11 8.32
N SER A 97 1.32 -3.16 9.64
CA SER A 97 1.83 -4.34 10.33
C SER A 97 0.68 -5.27 10.70
N CYS A 98 0.73 -6.48 10.16
CA CYS A 98 -0.33 -7.47 10.22
C CYS A 98 0.16 -8.75 10.88
N PHE A 99 -0.78 -9.55 11.38
CA PHE A 99 -0.51 -10.86 12.02
C PHE A 99 0.43 -10.75 13.23
N ILE A 100 0.31 -9.66 14.00
CA ILE A 100 1.00 -9.52 15.27
C ILE A 100 0.17 -10.21 16.34
N GLU A 101 0.72 -11.23 16.98
CA GLU A 101 0.05 -11.97 18.03
C GLU A 101 0.97 -12.03 19.25
N ASP A 102 0.44 -11.59 20.39
CA ASP A 102 1.09 -11.85 21.67
C ASP A 102 0.66 -13.24 22.16
N LYS A 103 1.59 -14.19 22.08
CA LYS A 103 1.36 -15.61 22.43
C LYS A 103 0.93 -15.81 23.89
N ASN A 104 1.30 -14.90 24.79
CA ASN A 104 0.97 -15.02 26.21
C ASN A 104 -0.47 -14.54 26.47
N THR A 105 -0.89 -13.46 25.82
CA THR A 105 -2.23 -12.87 26.00
C THR A 105 -3.24 -13.33 24.95
N LYS A 106 -2.81 -14.08 23.94
CA LYS A 106 -3.58 -14.47 22.74
C LYS A 106 -4.26 -13.27 22.07
N THR A 107 -3.62 -12.11 22.14
CA THR A 107 -4.16 -10.87 21.59
C THR A 107 -3.56 -10.62 20.21
N GLY A 108 -4.41 -10.62 19.19
CA GLY A 108 -4.07 -10.18 17.84
C GLY A 108 -4.04 -8.66 17.73
N ARG A 109 -3.08 -8.12 16.97
CA ARG A 109 -2.93 -6.68 16.72
C ARG A 109 -2.69 -6.43 15.24
N VAL A 110 -3.29 -5.35 14.76
CA VAL A 110 -2.99 -4.72 13.46
C VAL A 110 -2.60 -3.28 13.76
N LEU A 111 -1.46 -2.86 13.23
CA LEU A 111 -0.89 -1.53 13.46
C LEU A 111 -0.69 -0.85 12.11
N TYR A 112 -0.84 0.46 12.05
CA TYR A 112 -0.55 1.25 10.86
C TYR A 112 0.18 2.54 11.20
N THR A 113 0.98 3.03 10.27
CA THR A 113 1.68 4.32 10.41
C THR A 113 1.74 5.03 9.05
N CYS A 114 1.94 6.34 9.08
CA CYS A 114 2.16 7.18 7.92
C CYS A 114 3.45 7.97 8.13
N PHE A 115 4.29 8.06 7.09
CA PHE A 115 5.58 8.71 7.20
C PHE A 115 6.00 9.41 5.90
N GLN A 116 6.93 10.34 6.07
CA GLN A 116 7.78 10.90 5.03
C GLN A 116 9.25 10.72 5.41
N SER A 117 10.15 11.09 4.52
CA SER A 117 11.58 11.12 4.72
C SER A 117 12.10 12.56 4.67
N ILE A 118 13.05 12.87 5.55
CA ILE A 118 13.78 14.13 5.59
C ILE A 118 15.28 13.86 5.50
N GLN A 119 16.04 14.78 4.92
CA GLN A 119 17.50 14.68 4.92
C GLN A 119 17.99 14.89 6.35
N ALA A 120 18.81 13.96 6.86
CA ALA A 120 19.41 14.09 8.18
C ALA A 120 20.29 15.34 8.21
N GLN A 121 20.11 16.19 9.22
CA GLN A 121 21.04 17.30 9.41
C GLN A 121 22.42 16.75 9.75
N LYS A 122 23.46 17.23 9.05
CA LYS A 122 24.84 17.01 9.50
C LYS A 122 24.92 17.55 10.92
N SER A 123 25.20 16.70 11.90
CA SER A 123 25.66 17.17 13.20
C SER A 123 26.87 18.06 12.91
N SER A 124 26.71 19.37 13.06
CA SER A 124 27.84 20.27 13.08
C SER A 124 28.71 19.80 14.23
N GLU A 125 29.81 19.11 13.92
CA GLU A 125 30.90 18.96 14.87
C GLU A 125 31.23 20.38 15.32
N SER A 126 30.93 20.69 16.57
CA SER A 126 31.49 21.85 17.23
C SER A 126 33.01 21.70 17.16
N PRO A 127 33.76 22.62 16.53
CA PRO A 127 35.18 22.67 16.81
C PRO A 127 35.29 23.02 18.30
N HIS A 128 36.38 22.65 18.96
CA HIS A 128 36.68 22.90 20.39
C HIS A 128 36.39 21.72 21.34
N GLY A 129 37.06 20.60 21.10
CA GLY A 129 37.56 19.71 22.17
C GLY A 129 39.10 19.80 22.23
N PRO A 130 39.75 19.59 23.38
CA PRO A 130 41.18 19.87 23.55
C PRO A 130 42.03 18.96 22.67
N ARG A 131 43.08 19.53 22.06
CA ARG A 131 44.10 18.80 21.32
C ARG A 131 44.88 17.89 22.26
N ASP A 132 44.50 16.62 22.33
CA ASP A 132 45.37 15.59 22.88
C ASP A 132 46.24 14.98 21.77
N PHE A 133 47.54 15.10 22.06
CA PHE A 133 48.71 14.82 21.25
C PHE A 133 49.08 13.34 21.40
N TRP A 134 48.73 12.49 20.42
CA TRP A 134 49.52 11.30 20.04
C TRP A 134 49.00 10.64 18.76
N SER A 135 49.93 10.00 18.02
CA SER A 135 49.73 9.12 16.86
C SER A 135 49.69 9.76 15.47
N SER A 136 50.88 10.04 14.95
CA SER A 136 51.15 10.14 13.51
C SER A 136 51.07 8.76 12.84
N SER A 137 50.14 8.60 11.90
CA SER A 137 50.20 7.62 10.81
C SER A 137 49.61 8.26 9.54
N PRO A 138 50.31 8.25 8.39
CA PRO A 138 49.78 8.82 7.16
C PRO A 138 48.82 7.82 6.52
N HIS A 139 47.52 7.97 6.75
CA HIS A 139 46.53 7.32 5.91
C HIS A 139 46.38 8.10 4.60
N ILE A 140 46.72 7.41 3.51
CA ILE A 140 46.46 7.82 2.12
C ILE A 140 44.97 8.15 1.96
N SER A 141 44.68 9.41 1.65
CA SER A 141 43.34 9.88 1.28
C SER A 141 42.97 9.27 -0.07
N ILE A 142 42.11 8.25 -0.07
CA ILE A 142 41.42 7.80 -1.28
C ILE A 142 40.25 8.76 -1.49
N GLU A 143 40.41 9.69 -2.44
CA GLU A 143 39.35 10.52 -2.98
C GLU A 143 38.20 9.65 -3.52
N GLY A 144 36.95 9.99 -3.16
CA GLY A 144 35.77 9.50 -3.87
C GLY A 144 34.71 8.71 -3.08
N GLN A 145 34.65 8.81 -1.75
CA GLN A 145 33.42 8.39 -1.06
C GLN A 145 32.30 9.40 -1.39
N LYS A 146 31.41 9.04 -2.32
CA LYS A 146 30.08 9.67 -2.42
C LYS A 146 29.47 9.59 -1.02
N GLU A 147 29.35 10.74 -0.34
CA GLU A 147 28.58 10.83 0.91
C GLU A 147 27.21 10.20 0.64
N GLU A 148 26.91 9.05 1.23
CA GLU A 148 25.56 8.50 1.17
C GLU A 148 24.64 9.49 1.87
N GLU A 149 23.76 10.15 1.11
CA GLU A 149 22.72 11.00 1.67
C GLU A 149 21.92 10.19 2.69
N ARG A 150 22.02 10.59 3.96
CA ARG A 150 21.35 9.92 5.06
C ARG A 150 19.95 10.53 5.21
N TYR A 151 18.92 9.70 5.03
CA TYR A 151 17.54 10.10 5.23
C TYR A 151 17.02 9.54 6.55
N GLU A 152 16.19 10.33 7.22
CA GLU A 152 15.51 9.97 8.47
C GLU A 152 14.00 9.99 8.26
N ARG A 153 13.29 9.12 9.00
CA ARG A 153 11.82 9.11 8.97
C ARG A 153 11.26 10.30 9.75
N ILE A 154 10.21 10.89 9.23
CA ILE A 154 9.32 11.78 9.97
C ILE A 154 7.91 11.19 9.96
N GLU A 155 7.27 11.15 11.12
CA GLU A 155 5.91 10.64 11.26
C GLU A 155 4.89 11.70 10.84
N ILE A 156 3.90 11.30 10.05
CA ILE A 156 2.82 12.17 9.59
C ILE A 156 1.53 11.75 10.30
N PRO A 157 0.83 12.67 10.99
CA PRO A 157 -0.47 12.37 11.60
C PRO A 157 -1.46 11.82 10.57
N ILE A 158 -2.11 10.71 10.90
CA ILE A 158 -3.11 10.05 10.06
C ILE A 158 -4.47 10.03 10.76
N HIS A 159 -5.52 10.33 10.00
CA HIS A 159 -6.90 10.29 10.46
C HIS A 159 -7.74 9.49 9.48
N ILE A 160 -8.55 8.55 10.01
CA ILE A 160 -9.52 7.81 9.20
C ILE A 160 -10.84 8.59 9.23
N VAL A 161 -11.23 9.13 8.08
CA VAL A 161 -12.52 9.81 7.94
C VAL A 161 -13.61 8.75 7.78
N PRO A 162 -14.64 8.71 8.65
CA PRO A 162 -15.70 7.72 8.54
C PRO A 162 -16.49 7.94 7.26
N HIS A 163 -16.76 6.85 6.55
CA HIS A 163 -17.61 6.83 5.36
C HIS A 163 -18.53 5.61 5.44
N VAL A 164 -19.85 5.83 5.50
CA VAL A 164 -20.83 4.80 5.86
C VAL A 164 -20.98 3.74 4.77
N THR A 165 -20.96 4.15 3.50
CA THR A 165 -21.07 3.25 2.35
C THR A 165 -19.70 2.92 1.76
N ILE A 166 -19.60 1.86 0.97
CA ILE A 166 -18.38 1.60 0.19
C ILE A 166 -18.59 2.20 -1.19
N GLY A 167 -17.75 3.17 -1.55
CA GLY A 167 -17.78 3.77 -2.87
C GLY A 167 -17.44 2.75 -3.96
N LYS A 168 -18.06 2.90 -5.13
CA LYS A 168 -17.87 2.02 -6.31
C LYS A 168 -16.40 1.75 -6.62
N VAL A 169 -15.58 2.79 -6.55
CA VAL A 169 -14.15 2.77 -6.86
C VAL A 169 -13.38 1.83 -5.93
N CYS A 170 -13.65 1.93 -4.63
CA CYS A 170 -13.02 1.08 -3.62
C CYS A 170 -13.48 -0.37 -3.77
N LEU A 171 -14.75 -0.58 -4.13
CA LEU A 171 -15.28 -1.91 -4.41
C LEU A 171 -14.65 -2.54 -5.65
N GLU A 172 -14.56 -1.80 -6.76
CA GLU A 172 -13.88 -2.24 -7.99
C GLU A 172 -12.41 -2.58 -7.71
N SER A 173 -11.72 -1.78 -6.90
CA SER A 173 -10.33 -2.04 -6.50
C SER A 173 -10.20 -3.28 -5.62
N ALA A 174 -11.15 -3.52 -4.71
CA ALA A 174 -11.14 -4.69 -3.83
C ALA A 174 -11.34 -6.01 -4.60
N VAL A 175 -12.22 -6.03 -5.61
CA VAL A 175 -12.47 -7.24 -6.43
C VAL A 175 -11.37 -7.52 -7.44
N GLU A 176 -10.35 -6.66 -7.53
CA GLU A 176 -9.22 -6.85 -8.46
C GLU A 176 -8.11 -7.72 -7.91
N LEU A 177 -8.02 -7.88 -6.59
CA LEU A 177 -7.02 -8.73 -5.95
C LEU A 177 -7.04 -10.18 -6.48
N PRO A 178 -8.19 -10.89 -6.54
CA PRO A 178 -8.23 -12.24 -7.10
C PRO A 178 -7.77 -12.33 -8.55
N LYS A 179 -8.08 -11.30 -9.36
CA LYS A 179 -7.67 -11.27 -10.78
C LYS A 179 -6.16 -11.11 -10.90
N ILE A 180 -5.57 -10.21 -10.12
CA ILE A 180 -4.12 -9.99 -10.06
C ILE A 180 -3.39 -11.28 -9.67
N LEU A 181 -3.85 -11.95 -8.60
CA LEU A 181 -3.24 -13.19 -8.11
C LEU A 181 -3.34 -14.34 -9.14
N CYS A 182 -4.48 -14.45 -9.82
CA CYS A 182 -4.68 -15.46 -10.85
C CYS A 182 -3.80 -15.18 -12.08
N GLN A 183 -3.75 -13.93 -12.53
CA GLN A 183 -2.88 -13.52 -13.64
C GLN A 183 -1.41 -13.79 -13.31
N GLU A 184 -1.01 -13.60 -12.06
CA GLU A 184 0.35 -13.87 -11.61
C GLU A 184 0.77 -15.33 -11.78
N GLU A 185 -0.09 -16.25 -11.34
CA GLU A 185 0.12 -17.69 -11.51
C GLU A 185 0.06 -18.11 -12.98
N GLN A 186 -0.87 -17.55 -13.76
CA GLN A 186 -0.98 -17.82 -15.19
C GLN A 186 0.29 -17.42 -15.94
N ASP A 187 0.85 -16.23 -15.66
CA ASP A 187 2.08 -15.79 -16.31
C ASP A 187 3.27 -16.66 -15.92
N ALA A 188 3.36 -17.08 -14.65
CA ALA A 188 4.39 -18.01 -14.20
C ALA A 188 4.27 -19.37 -14.92
N TYR A 189 3.06 -19.89 -15.01
CA TYR A 189 2.79 -21.15 -15.71
C TYR A 189 3.10 -21.05 -17.21
N ARG A 190 2.66 -19.98 -17.89
CA ARG A 190 2.95 -19.73 -19.31
C ARG A 190 4.46 -19.68 -19.59
N ARG A 191 5.24 -19.01 -18.73
CA ARG A 191 6.71 -18.96 -18.88
C ARG A 191 7.32 -20.35 -18.84
N ILE A 192 6.90 -21.21 -17.91
CA ILE A 192 7.41 -22.58 -17.82
C ILE A 192 6.89 -23.43 -18.98
N HIS A 193 5.62 -23.27 -19.36
CA HIS A 193 5.01 -24.00 -20.46
C HIS A 193 5.64 -23.68 -21.82
N SER A 194 6.23 -22.49 -21.98
CA SER A 194 6.96 -22.10 -23.18
C SER A 194 8.25 -22.91 -23.41
N LEU A 195 8.75 -23.62 -22.39
CA LEU A 195 9.90 -24.50 -22.50
C LEU A 195 9.49 -25.81 -23.19
N THR A 196 9.71 -25.86 -24.50
CA THR A 196 9.28 -26.97 -25.36
C THR A 196 9.95 -28.31 -25.04
N HIS A 197 11.16 -28.27 -24.47
CA HIS A 197 11.99 -29.43 -24.16
C HIS A 197 11.57 -30.23 -22.91
N LEU A 198 10.57 -29.74 -22.15
CA LEU A 198 10.11 -30.42 -20.95
C LEU A 198 9.38 -31.73 -21.30
N ASP A 199 9.68 -32.79 -20.56
CA ASP A 199 9.02 -34.08 -20.70
C ASP A 199 7.55 -34.02 -20.22
N SER A 200 6.77 -35.01 -20.64
CA SER A 200 5.34 -35.07 -20.35
C SER A 200 5.02 -35.21 -18.86
N VAL A 201 5.87 -35.89 -18.08
CA VAL A 201 5.66 -36.06 -16.63
C VAL A 201 5.88 -34.72 -15.92
N THR A 202 6.93 -33.98 -16.30
CA THR A 202 7.18 -32.63 -15.80
C THR A 202 6.04 -31.68 -16.15
N LYS A 203 5.48 -31.76 -17.37
CA LYS A 203 4.30 -30.97 -17.76
C LYS A 203 3.07 -31.29 -16.90
N ILE A 204 2.81 -32.56 -16.61
CA ILE A 204 1.71 -32.99 -15.72
C ILE A 204 1.93 -32.46 -14.29
N HIS A 205 3.15 -32.57 -13.78
CA HIS A 205 3.52 -32.04 -12.46
C HIS A 205 3.28 -30.53 -12.38
N ASN A 206 3.78 -29.75 -13.34
CA ASN A 206 3.59 -28.31 -13.38
C ASN A 206 2.10 -27.94 -13.48
N GLY A 207 1.32 -28.68 -14.27
CA GLY A 207 -0.13 -28.50 -14.35
C GLY A 207 -0.83 -28.75 -13.02
N SER A 208 -0.41 -29.79 -12.28
CA SER A 208 -0.96 -30.11 -10.96
C SER A 208 -0.62 -29.04 -9.92
N VAL A 209 0.62 -28.51 -9.94
CA VAL A 209 1.03 -27.38 -9.07
C VAL A 209 0.21 -26.13 -9.40
N PHE A 210 0.02 -25.80 -10.67
CA PHE A 210 -0.79 -24.66 -11.10
C PHE A 210 -2.25 -24.79 -10.62
N THR A 211 -2.88 -25.95 -10.82
CA THR A 211 -4.25 -26.20 -10.33
C THR A 211 -4.32 -26.08 -8.81
N LYS A 212 -3.36 -26.66 -8.08
CA LYS A 212 -3.29 -26.56 -6.62
C LYS A 212 -3.22 -25.09 -6.17
N ASN A 213 -2.37 -24.29 -6.80
CA ASN A 213 -2.21 -22.87 -6.45
C ASN A 213 -3.50 -22.08 -6.71
N LEU A 214 -4.14 -22.27 -7.87
CA LEU A 214 -5.42 -21.61 -8.17
C LEU A 214 -6.54 -22.01 -7.21
N CYS A 215 -6.66 -23.31 -6.89
CA CYS A 215 -7.63 -23.78 -5.90
C CYS A 215 -7.37 -23.16 -4.52
N SER A 216 -6.10 -23.05 -4.12
CA SER A 216 -5.73 -22.40 -2.86
C SER A 216 -6.11 -20.92 -2.85
N GLN A 217 -5.85 -20.18 -3.94
CA GLN A 217 -6.24 -18.77 -4.05
C GLN A 217 -7.76 -18.59 -4.02
N MET A 218 -8.49 -19.44 -4.72
CA MET A 218 -9.94 -19.40 -4.75
C MET A 218 -10.53 -19.65 -3.36
N SER A 219 -10.01 -20.65 -2.63
CA SER A 219 -10.49 -20.97 -1.28
C SER A 219 -10.10 -19.92 -0.24
N ALA A 220 -8.93 -19.28 -0.37
CA ALA A 220 -8.41 -18.36 0.64
C ALA A 220 -8.78 -16.89 0.37
N VAL A 221 -9.09 -16.52 -0.88
CA VAL A 221 -9.33 -15.13 -1.29
C VAL A 221 -10.71 -14.97 -1.92
N SER A 222 -10.97 -15.62 -3.06
CA SER A 222 -12.20 -15.40 -3.82
C SER A 222 -13.46 -15.84 -3.08
N GLY A 223 -13.43 -17.01 -2.42
CA GLY A 223 -14.54 -17.54 -1.65
C GLY A 223 -14.95 -16.63 -0.49
N PRO A 224 -14.02 -16.29 0.44
CA PRO A 224 -14.30 -15.36 1.51
C PRO A 224 -14.74 -13.97 1.03
N LEU A 225 -14.16 -13.47 -0.07
CA LEU A 225 -14.58 -12.19 -0.66
C LEU A 225 -16.02 -12.24 -1.17
N LEU A 226 -16.40 -13.30 -1.89
CA LEU A 226 -17.77 -13.46 -2.39
C LEU A 226 -18.77 -13.56 -1.24
N GLN A 227 -18.46 -14.38 -0.23
CA GLN A 227 -19.28 -14.50 0.97
C GLN A 227 -19.50 -13.13 1.64
N TRP A 228 -18.44 -12.36 1.84
CA TRP A 228 -18.53 -11.02 2.43
C TRP A 228 -19.38 -10.05 1.58
N LEU A 229 -19.31 -10.14 0.25
CA LEU A 229 -20.13 -9.32 -0.64
C LEU A 229 -21.62 -9.67 -0.54
N GLU A 230 -21.95 -10.96 -0.47
CA GLU A 230 -23.32 -11.45 -0.28
C GLU A 230 -23.87 -11.04 1.09
N ASP A 231 -23.12 -11.28 2.16
CA ASP A 231 -23.50 -10.88 3.52
C ASP A 231 -23.71 -9.36 3.61
N ARG A 232 -22.85 -8.57 2.97
CA ARG A 232 -22.98 -7.11 2.93
C ARG A 232 -24.20 -6.66 2.14
N LEU A 233 -24.56 -7.36 1.07
CA LEU A 233 -25.76 -7.06 0.30
C LEU A 233 -27.02 -7.28 1.16
N GLU A 234 -27.08 -8.39 1.90
CA GLU A 234 -28.17 -8.68 2.83
C GLU A 234 -28.27 -7.61 3.93
N GLN A 235 -27.13 -7.23 4.53
CA GLN A 235 -27.08 -6.13 5.52
C GLN A 235 -27.59 -4.81 4.94
N ASN A 236 -27.20 -4.45 3.72
CA ASN A 236 -27.69 -3.23 3.07
C ASN A 236 -29.19 -3.27 2.79
N GLN A 237 -29.74 -4.44 2.44
CA GLN A 237 -31.18 -4.61 2.23
C GLN A 237 -31.95 -4.44 3.55
N GLN A 238 -31.46 -5.02 4.64
CA GLN A 238 -32.05 -4.85 5.97
C GLN A 238 -31.99 -3.37 6.40
N HIS A 239 -30.82 -2.74 6.26
CA HIS A 239 -30.64 -1.33 6.62
C HIS A 239 -31.52 -0.39 5.78
N LEU A 240 -31.75 -0.72 4.50
CA LEU A 240 -32.65 0.06 3.65
C LEU A 240 -34.10 0.00 4.17
N GLN A 241 -34.57 -1.13 4.67
CA GLN A 241 -35.91 -1.26 5.25
C GLN A 241 -36.04 -0.42 6.52
N GLU A 242 -35.04 -0.46 7.40
CA GLU A 242 -35.00 0.36 8.63
C GLU A 242 -35.05 1.85 8.31
N LEU A 243 -34.22 2.31 7.36
CA LEU A 243 -34.21 3.70 6.92
C LEU A 243 -35.52 4.12 6.25
N GLN A 244 -36.20 3.21 5.55
CA GLN A 244 -37.51 3.50 4.96
C GLN A 244 -38.56 3.67 6.05
N GLN A 245 -38.57 2.82 7.07
CA GLN A 245 -39.48 2.95 8.19
C GLN A 245 -39.23 4.26 8.95
N GLU A 246 -37.98 4.57 9.29
CA GLU A 246 -37.61 5.81 9.99
C GLU A 246 -38.03 7.04 9.17
N LYS A 247 -37.82 7.01 7.85
CA LYS A 247 -38.28 8.07 6.95
C LYS A 247 -39.80 8.27 7.02
N GLU A 248 -40.58 7.20 7.02
CA GLU A 248 -42.05 7.29 7.11
C GLU A 248 -42.51 7.86 8.46
N GLU A 249 -41.88 7.45 9.56
CA GLU A 249 -42.18 7.94 10.90
C GLU A 249 -41.89 9.45 11.01
N LEU A 250 -40.72 9.89 10.56
CA LEU A 250 -40.33 11.29 10.55
C LEU A 250 -41.23 12.16 9.66
N LEU A 251 -41.67 11.64 8.50
CA LEU A 251 -42.59 12.36 7.63
C LEU A 251 -43.97 12.55 8.28
N ARG A 252 -44.45 11.55 9.04
CA ARG A 252 -45.71 11.67 9.78
C ARG A 252 -45.59 12.70 10.90
N GLU A 253 -44.49 12.70 11.64
CA GLU A 253 -44.23 13.69 12.69
C GLU A 253 -44.12 15.10 12.12
N LEU A 254 -43.43 15.28 10.99
CA LEU A 254 -43.34 16.58 10.33
C LEU A 254 -44.73 17.09 9.90
N SER A 255 -45.55 16.20 9.33
CA SER A 255 -46.91 16.55 8.89
C SER A 255 -47.88 16.90 10.03
N SER A 256 -47.60 16.47 11.27
CA SER A 256 -48.44 16.80 12.42
C SER A 256 -48.06 18.13 13.09
N LEU A 257 -46.94 18.74 12.67
CA LEU A 257 -46.45 20.03 13.13
C LEU A 257 -46.90 21.20 12.23
N GLU A 258 -47.42 20.92 11.04
CA GLU A 258 -48.07 21.88 10.12
C GLU A 258 -49.58 21.99 10.37
#